data_AF-A0A661ELS9-F1
#
_entry.id   AF-A0A661ELS9-F1
#
_cell.length_a   1.000
_cell.length_b   1.000
_cell.length_c   1.000
_cell.angle_alpha   90.00
_cell.angle_beta   90.00
_cell.angle_gamma   90.00
#
_symmetry.space_group_name_H-M   'P 1'
#
loop_
_entity.id
_entity.type
_entity.pdbx_description
1 polymer ?
#
loop_
_entity_poly.entity_id
_entity_poly.type
_entity_poly.pdbx_seq_one_letter_code
_entity_poly.pdbx_strand_id
1 'polypeptide(L)'
;MNPIEQDSKFQPVSENRWQINFSDRWNVRNIPNGGYQMAAVARVLGEQMPHPHPLTVTGHYLRPTFSGPAEVVTELLKSGKS
;
A
#
# COMPACT_ATOMS: atom_id res chain seq x y z
N MET A 1 -8.32 6.36 -17.83
CA MET A 1 -7.97 5.51 -16.67
C MET A 1 -7.33 6.41 -15.62
N ASN A 2 -7.72 6.28 -14.35
CA ASN A 2 -7.22 7.14 -13.28
C ASN A 2 -5.74 6.80 -12.95
N PRO A 3 -4.80 7.75 -13.07
CA PRO A 3 -3.37 7.50 -12.85
C PRO A 3 -3.04 6.84 -11.51
N ILE A 4 -3.73 7.22 -10.42
CA ILE A 4 -3.47 6.66 -9.10
C ILE A 4 -3.90 5.20 -9.00
N GLU A 5 -5.00 4.81 -9.65
CA GLU A 5 -5.47 3.42 -9.67
C GLU A 5 -4.51 2.52 -10.42
N GLN A 6 -3.89 3.02 -11.49
CA GLN A 6 -2.86 2.28 -12.23
C GLN A 6 -1.58 2.15 -11.42
N ASP A 7 -1.09 3.25 -10.84
CA ASP A 7 0.21 3.31 -10.19
C ASP A 7 0.20 2.71 -8.77
N SER A 8 -0.98 2.47 -8.19
CA SER A 8 -1.15 1.79 -6.89
C SER A 8 -1.62 0.34 -7.02
N LYS A 9 -1.50 -0.25 -8.21
CA LYS A 9 -1.74 -1.69 -8.41
C LYS A 9 -0.73 -2.52 -7.61
N PHE A 10 -1.21 -3.66 -7.16
CA PHE A 10 -0.43 -4.67 -6.46
C PHE A 10 -0.66 -6.05 -7.11
N GLN A 11 0.23 -6.99 -6.85
CA GLN A 11 0.12 -8.38 -7.29
C GLN A 11 0.42 -9.31 -6.12
N PRO A 12 -0.33 -10.41 -5.93
CA PRO A 12 -0.01 -11.39 -4.90
C PRO A 12 1.31 -12.10 -5.23
N VAL A 13 2.16 -12.29 -4.22
CA VAL A 13 3.41 -13.07 -4.31
C VAL A 13 3.25 -14.40 -3.58
N SER A 14 2.72 -14.36 -2.36
CA SER A 14 2.36 -15.53 -1.55
C SER A 14 1.25 -15.14 -0.57
N GLU A 15 0.86 -16.05 0.31
CA GLU A 15 0.03 -15.71 1.47
C GLU A 15 0.67 -14.53 2.22
N ASN A 16 -0.14 -13.50 2.49
CA ASN A 16 0.25 -12.27 3.19
C ASN A 16 1.38 -11.42 2.56
N ARG A 17 1.78 -11.69 1.31
CA ARG A 17 2.86 -10.96 0.62
C ARG A 17 2.44 -10.48 -0.74
N TRP A 18 2.76 -9.23 -1.03
CA TRP A 18 2.30 -8.52 -2.21
C TRP A 18 3.43 -7.70 -2.83
N GLN A 19 3.48 -7.68 -4.16
CA GLN A 19 4.37 -6.83 -4.92
C GLN A 19 3.66 -5.54 -5.30
N ILE A 20 4.30 -4.41 -5.08
CA ILE A 20 3.92 -3.11 -5.62
C ILE A 20 5.09 -2.52 -6.41
N ASN A 21 4.80 -1.56 -7.28
CA ASN A 21 5.83 -0.81 -8.00
C ASN A 21 5.53 0.68 -7.91
N PHE A 22 6.33 1.41 -7.13
CA PHE A 22 6.16 2.84 -6.97
C PHE A 22 6.62 3.59 -8.21
N SER A 23 5.68 4.28 -8.86
CA SER A 23 5.97 5.22 -9.95
C SER A 23 6.68 6.46 -9.42
N ASP A 24 7.53 7.07 -10.24
CA ASP A 24 8.16 8.36 -9.96
C ASP A 24 7.22 9.56 -10.18
N ARG A 25 6.08 9.35 -10.84
CA ARG A 25 5.04 10.35 -11.12
C ARG A 25 4.58 11.11 -9.87
N TRP A 26 4.62 10.46 -8.72
CA TRP A 26 4.12 11.00 -7.44
C TRP A 26 5.26 11.42 -6.51
N ASN A 27 6.48 11.56 -7.01
CA ASN A 27 7.60 11.95 -6.18
C ASN A 27 7.49 13.41 -5.72
N VAL A 28 7.86 13.65 -4.46
CA VAL A 28 8.22 14.97 -3.94
C VAL A 28 9.73 14.98 -3.84
N ARG A 29 10.39 15.76 -4.72
CA ARG A 29 11.82 15.60 -5.02
C ARG A 29 12.09 14.19 -5.57
N ASN A 30 12.90 13.38 -4.89
CA ASN A 30 13.27 12.03 -5.32
C ASN A 30 12.59 10.92 -4.50
N ILE A 31 11.60 11.26 -3.67
CA ILE A 31 10.95 10.33 -2.74
C ILE A 31 9.46 10.26 -3.11
N PRO A 32 8.88 9.06 -3.32
CA PRO A 32 7.45 8.91 -3.53
C PRO A 32 6.66 9.61 -2.42
N ASN A 33 5.62 10.37 -2.77
CA ASN A 33 4.79 11.05 -1.78
C ASN A 33 4.25 10.06 -0.74
N GLY A 34 4.25 10.45 0.54
CA GLY A 34 3.76 9.58 1.62
C GLY A 34 2.30 9.16 1.44
N GLY A 35 1.42 10.06 1.00
CA GLY A 35 0.03 9.74 0.69
C GLY A 35 -0.11 8.69 -0.43
N TYR A 36 0.76 8.72 -1.43
CA TYR A 36 0.81 7.69 -2.48
C TYR A 36 1.29 6.35 -1.92
N GLN A 37 2.33 6.34 -1.08
CA GLN A 37 2.79 5.13 -0.39
C GLN A 37 1.67 4.51 0.47
N MET A 38 1.00 5.35 1.27
CA MET A 38 -0.11 4.95 2.12
C MET A 38 -1.29 4.40 1.29
N ALA A 39 -1.66 5.07 0.20
CA ALA A 39 -2.75 4.63 -0.66
C ALA A 39 -2.48 3.23 -1.26
N ALA A 40 -1.25 2.96 -1.72
CA ALA A 40 -0.87 1.64 -2.23
C ALA A 40 -0.96 0.56 -1.14
N VAL A 41 -0.44 0.82 0.06
CA VAL A 41 -0.47 -0.13 1.19
C VAL A 41 -1.91 -0.36 1.68
N ALA A 42 -2.72 0.69 1.78
CA ALA A 42 -4.11 0.58 2.21
C ALA A 42 -4.96 -0.29 1.27
N ARG A 43 -4.68 -0.26 -0.03
CA ARG A 43 -5.33 -1.15 -1.02
C ARG A 43 -4.97 -2.61 -0.78
N VAL A 44 -3.72 -2.91 -0.45
CA VAL A 44 -3.28 -4.26 -0.06
C VAL A 44 -3.95 -4.71 1.24
N LEU A 45 -4.07 -3.83 2.23
CA LEU A 45 -4.80 -4.13 3.48
C LEU A 45 -6.25 -4.52 3.22
N GLY A 46 -6.92 -3.89 2.25
CA GLY A 46 -8.29 -4.22 1.85
C GLY A 46 -8.49 -5.69 1.45
N GLU A 47 -7.46 -6.36 0.94
CA GLU A 47 -7.51 -7.80 0.59
C GLU A 47 -7.44 -8.73 1.81
N GLN A 48 -7.02 -8.22 2.96
CA GLN A 48 -6.84 -8.99 4.21
C GLN A 48 -7.91 -8.69 5.25
N MET A 49 -8.71 -7.66 5.01
CA MET A 49 -9.73 -7.21 5.96
C MET A 49 -11.08 -7.88 5.69
N PRO A 50 -11.88 -8.16 6.74
CA PRO A 50 -13.25 -8.67 6.57
C PRO A 50 -14.18 -7.64 5.88
N HIS A 51 -13.80 -6.37 5.88
CA HIS A 51 -14.50 -5.28 5.21
C HIS A 51 -13.52 -4.46 4.35
N PRO A 52 -13.91 -4.03 3.14
CA PRO A 52 -12.99 -3.44 2.17
C PRO A 52 -12.54 -2.01 2.49
N HIS A 53 -13.12 -1.37 3.50
CA HIS A 53 -12.91 0.04 3.79
C HIS A 53 -12.43 0.23 5.23
N PRO A 54 -11.15 0.58 5.45
CA PRO A 54 -10.66 0.86 6.79
C PRO A 54 -11.27 2.15 7.33
N LEU A 55 -11.67 2.13 8.61
CA LEU A 55 -12.13 3.33 9.31
C LEU A 55 -10.98 4.28 9.65
N THR A 56 -9.85 3.72 10.07
CA THR A 56 -8.63 4.45 10.44
C THR A 56 -7.43 3.73 9.85
N VAL A 57 -6.47 4.50 9.33
CA VAL A 57 -5.17 3.99 8.91
C VAL A 57 -4.07 4.86 9.53
N THR A 58 -3.11 4.23 10.18
CA THR A 58 -1.96 4.90 10.80
C THR A 58 -0.68 4.32 10.19
N GLY A 59 0.23 5.17 9.72
CA GLY A 59 1.51 4.75 9.16
C GLY A 59 2.69 5.47 9.79
N HIS A 60 3.78 4.73 9.96
CA HIS A 60 5.04 5.23 10.52
C HIS A 60 6.13 5.12 9.44
N TYR A 61 6.69 6.26 9.02
CA TYR A 61 7.74 6.30 8.00
C TYR A 61 9.11 6.21 8.64
N LEU A 62 9.73 5.03 8.57
CA LEU A 62 11.02 4.78 9.23
C LEU A 62 12.23 5.26 8.42
N ARG A 63 12.10 5.30 7.09
CA ARG A 63 13.16 5.67 6.15
C ARG A 63 12.56 6.18 4.83
N PRO A 64 13.31 6.97 4.04
CA PRO A 64 12.91 7.30 2.69
C PRO A 64 12.64 6.06 1.83
N THR A 65 11.60 6.15 1.01
CA THR A 65 11.27 5.17 -0.03
C THR A 65 11.82 5.64 -1.38
N PHE A 66 12.00 4.73 -2.32
CA PHE A 66 12.41 5.02 -3.68
C PHE A 66 11.36 4.50 -4.66
N SER A 67 11.29 5.12 -5.84
CA SER A 67 10.52 4.58 -6.96
C SER A 67 11.09 3.23 -7.40
N GLY A 68 10.23 2.34 -7.90
CA GLY A 68 10.57 0.98 -8.28
C GLY A 68 9.85 -0.09 -7.45
N PRO A 69 10.27 -1.36 -7.56
CA PRO A 69 9.61 -2.48 -6.91
C PRO A 69 9.76 -2.41 -5.39
N ALA A 70 8.66 -2.70 -4.68
CA ALA A 70 8.65 -2.87 -3.24
C ALA A 70 7.70 -4.02 -2.83
N GLU A 71 7.96 -4.62 -1.68
CA GLU A 71 7.12 -5.67 -1.11
C GLU A 71 6.26 -5.09 0.02
N VAL A 72 5.01 -5.51 0.09
CA VAL A 72 4.10 -5.28 1.22
C VAL A 72 3.84 -6.63 1.89
N VAL A 73 4.10 -6.68 3.19
CA VAL A 73 3.79 -7.84 4.03
C VAL A 73 2.69 -7.45 5.01
N THR A 74 1.66 -8.27 5.11
CA THR A 74 0.51 -8.02 5.96
C THR A 74 0.41 -9.02 7.09
N GLU A 75 -0.17 -8.62 8.22
CA GLU A 75 -0.49 -9.51 9.32
C GLU A 75 -1.85 -9.13 9.90
N LEU A 76 -2.76 -10.12 9.98
CA LEU A 76 -4.05 -9.92 10.64
C LEU A 76 -3.86 -10.09 12.15
N LEU A 77 -3.79 -8.96 12.87
CA LEU A 77 -3.61 -8.97 14.33
C LEU A 77 -4.88 -9.42 15.08
N LYS A 78 -6.06 -9.01 14.58
CA LYS A 78 -7.36 -9.33 15.19
C LYS A 78 -8.48 -9.19 14.16
N SER A 79 -9.41 -10.14 14.17
CA SER A 79 -10.69 -10.03 13.46
C SER A 79 -11.84 -9.96 14.46
N GLY A 80 -12.74 -8.98 14.28
CA GLY A 80 -13.96 -8.82 15.08
C GLY A 80 -15.19 -8.99 14.20
N LYS A 81 -16.35 -9.23 14.84
CA LYS A 81 -17.65 -9.04 14.18
C LYS A 81 -18.01 -7.58 14.34
N SER A 82 -18.17 -6.86 13.23
CA SER A 82 -18.77 -5.52 13.23
C SER A 82 -20.27 -5.59 13.46
#